data_AF-H1CYX8-F1
#
_entry.id   AF-H1CYX8-F1
#
_cell.length_a   1.000
_cell.length_b   1.000
_cell.length_c   1.000
_cell.angle_alpha   90.00
_cell.angle_beta   90.00
_cell.angle_gamma   90.00
#
_symmetry.space_group_name_H-M   'P 1'
#
loop_
_entity.id
_entity.type
_entity.pdbx_description
1 polymer ?
#
loop_
_entity_poly.entity_id
_entity_poly.type
_entity_poly.pdbx_seq_one_letter_code
_entity_poly.pdbx_strand_id
1 'polypeptide(L)'
;MITIDDVKAYLRIPYADDDTFITSLITAGYDYLRDAVDDFDDIYKANTIFAGKADLWVETMYVPPAYERREGAYDGENEMNYASRAMLTQLQLYKKG
;
A
#
# COMPACT_ATOMS: atom_id res chain seq x y z
N MET A 1 -8.24 2.78 6.27
CA MET A 1 -7.51 1.88 5.38
C MET A 1 -8.30 1.87 4.10
N ILE A 2 -7.63 1.81 2.96
CA ILE A 2 -8.30 1.76 1.67
C ILE A 2 -9.12 0.48 1.55
N THR A 3 -10.19 0.58 0.79
CA THR A 3 -11.08 -0.51 0.44
C THR A 3 -10.69 -1.09 -0.91
N ILE A 4 -11.33 -2.22 -1.24
CA ILE A 4 -11.24 -2.77 -2.59
C ILE A 4 -11.77 -1.82 -3.66
N ASP A 5 -12.83 -1.05 -3.36
CA ASP A 5 -13.43 -0.13 -4.32
C ASP A 5 -12.47 1.01 -4.67
N ASP A 6 -11.68 1.48 -3.69
CA ASP A 6 -10.64 2.49 -3.92
C ASP A 6 -9.61 1.98 -4.92
N VAL A 7 -9.09 0.77 -4.70
CA VAL A 7 -8.12 0.13 -5.61
C VAL A 7 -8.71 -0.10 -7.00
N LYS A 8 -9.94 -0.60 -7.10
CA LYS A 8 -10.60 -0.86 -8.39
C LYS A 8 -10.86 0.43 -9.16
N ALA A 9 -11.23 1.51 -8.46
CA ALA A 9 -11.35 2.83 -9.06
C ALA A 9 -10.00 3.32 -9.59
N TYR A 10 -8.92 3.18 -8.81
CA TYR A 10 -7.57 3.58 -9.19
C TYR A 10 -7.04 2.79 -10.41
N LEU A 11 -7.14 1.46 -10.38
CA LEU A 11 -6.67 0.56 -11.44
C LEU A 11 -7.65 0.43 -12.62
N ARG A 12 -8.83 1.07 -12.53
CA ARG A 12 -9.91 0.99 -13.52
C ARG A 12 -10.36 -0.44 -13.81
N ILE A 13 -10.54 -1.25 -12.76
CA ILE A 13 -10.98 -2.65 -12.84
C ILE A 13 -12.51 -2.71 -12.65
N PRO A 14 -13.29 -3.01 -13.71
CA PRO A 14 -14.76 -2.97 -13.64
C PRO A 14 -15.41 -4.28 -13.18
N TYR A 15 -14.65 -5.36 -13.03
CA TYR A 15 -15.13 -6.71 -12.69
C TYR A 15 -14.70 -7.14 -11.28
N ALA A 16 -15.26 -8.23 -10.78
CA ALA A 16 -15.07 -8.72 -9.40
C ALA A 16 -14.17 -9.96 -9.29
N ASP A 17 -13.74 -10.52 -10.42
CA ASP A 17 -13.02 -11.80 -10.48
C ASP A 17 -11.73 -11.80 -9.64
N ASP A 18 -11.07 -10.64 -9.56
CA ASP A 18 -9.81 -10.46 -8.82
C ASP A 18 -10.01 -9.91 -7.41
N ASP A 19 -11.25 -9.80 -6.91
CA ASP A 19 -11.53 -9.09 -5.66
C ASP A 19 -10.84 -9.72 -4.44
N THR A 20 -10.79 -11.06 -4.41
CA THR A 20 -10.09 -11.79 -3.34
C THR A 20 -8.59 -11.53 -3.39
N PHE A 21 -8.01 -11.49 -4.58
CA PHE A 21 -6.59 -11.24 -4.76
C PHE A 21 -6.24 -9.80 -4.38
N ILE A 22 -7.01 -8.81 -4.86
CA ILE A 22 -6.84 -7.39 -4.51
C ILE A 22 -6.93 -7.20 -2.98
N THR A 23 -7.89 -7.85 -2.32
CA THR A 23 -8.01 -7.80 -0.86
C THR A 23 -6.75 -8.32 -0.14
N SER A 24 -6.15 -9.40 -0.67
CA SER A 24 -4.90 -9.93 -0.12
C SER A 24 -3.72 -8.97 -0.31
N LEU A 25 -3.66 -8.26 -1.44
CA LEU A 25 -2.62 -7.26 -1.72
C LEU A 25 -2.75 -6.03 -0.82
N ILE A 26 -3.97 -5.55 -0.58
CA ILE A 26 -4.23 -4.46 0.36
C ILE A 26 -3.74 -4.85 1.75
N THR A 27 -4.10 -6.06 2.20
CA THR A 27 -3.67 -6.59 3.51
C THR A 27 -2.15 -6.63 3.62
N ALA A 28 -1.48 -7.22 2.62
CA ALA A 28 -0.03 -7.32 2.57
C ALA A 28 0.67 -5.94 2.54
N GLY A 29 0.07 -4.95 1.88
CA GLY A 29 0.59 -3.58 1.85
C GLY A 29 0.56 -2.90 3.22
N TYR A 30 -0.52 -3.09 3.99
CA TYR A 30 -0.57 -2.58 5.36
C TYR A 30 0.34 -3.36 6.31
N ASP A 31 0.45 -4.68 6.17
CA ASP A 31 1.38 -5.47 6.96
C ASP A 31 2.83 -5.04 6.72
N TYR A 32 3.19 -4.77 5.45
CA TYR A 32 4.50 -4.21 5.11
C TYR A 32 4.76 -2.87 5.83
N LEU A 33 3.77 -1.98 5.88
CA LEU A 33 3.90 -0.71 6.60
C LEU A 33 3.98 -0.89 8.12
N ARG A 34 3.24 -1.84 8.70
CA ARG A 34 3.31 -2.17 10.13
C ARG A 34 4.68 -2.68 10.53
N ASP A 35 5.30 -3.50 9.69
CA ASP A 35 6.65 -4.01 9.94
C ASP A 35 7.71 -2.91 9.76
N ALA A 36 7.47 -1.95 8.87
CA ALA A 36 8.43 -0.91 8.53
C ALA A 36 8.35 0.35 9.41
N VAL A 37 7.24 0.59 10.10
CA VAL A 37 6.98 1.81 10.87
C VAL A 37 6.60 1.48 12.31
N ASP A 38 7.41 1.94 13.26
CA ASP A 38 7.14 1.79 14.70
C ASP A 38 5.77 2.38 15.08
N ASP A 39 5.03 1.70 15.94
CA ASP A 39 3.72 2.13 16.46
C ASP A 39 2.68 2.45 15.35
N PHE A 40 2.80 1.82 14.16
CA PHE A 40 1.97 2.13 12.99
C PHE A 40 0.48 2.25 13.32
N ASP A 41 -0.11 1.22 13.95
CA ASP A 41 -1.56 1.19 14.21
C ASP A 41 -2.01 2.30 15.17
N ASP A 42 -1.17 2.69 16.13
CA ASP A 42 -1.48 3.76 17.08
C ASP A 42 -1.42 5.13 16.39
N ILE A 43 -0.37 5.37 15.60
CA ILE A 43 -0.21 6.61 14.83
C ILE A 43 -1.32 6.72 13.77
N TYR A 44 -1.65 5.62 13.09
CA TYR A 44 -2.71 5.54 12.10
C TYR A 44 -4.07 5.95 12.67
N LYS A 45 -4.40 5.47 13.88
CA LYS A 45 -5.66 5.83 14.56
C LYS A 45 -5.67 7.29 15.02
N ALA A 46 -4.52 7.83 15.45
CA ALA A 46 -4.44 9.15 16.08
C ALA A 46 -4.19 10.30 15.10
N ASN A 47 -3.60 10.04 13.92
CA ASN A 47 -3.11 11.06 13.00
C ASN A 47 -3.65 10.85 11.58
N THR A 48 -4.65 11.64 11.20
CA THR A 48 -5.31 11.55 9.89
C THR A 48 -4.39 11.86 8.70
N ILE A 49 -3.36 12.70 8.89
CA ILE A 49 -2.36 12.99 7.85
C ILE A 49 -1.48 11.77 7.61
N PHE A 50 -1.04 11.10 8.68
CA PHE A 50 -0.29 9.85 8.56
C PHE A 50 -1.15 8.77 7.91
N ALA A 51 -2.40 8.60 8.36
CA ALA A 51 -3.32 7.62 7.80
C ALA A 51 -3.53 7.83 6.29
N GLY A 52 -3.78 9.08 5.86
CA GLY A 52 -3.93 9.39 4.44
C GLY A 52 -2.67 9.13 3.61
N LYS A 53 -1.48 9.36 4.17
CA LYS A 53 -0.21 9.02 3.50
C LYS A 53 -0.01 7.50 3.41
N ALA A 54 -0.29 6.77 4.47
CA ALA A 54 -0.20 5.30 4.47
C ALA A 54 -1.17 4.70 3.45
N ASP A 55 -2.41 5.19 3.43
CA ASP A 55 -3.45 4.77 2.48
C ASP A 55 -3.01 5.02 1.03
N LEU A 56 -2.54 6.23 0.72
CA LEU A 56 -2.03 6.57 -0.61
C LEU A 56 -0.83 5.70 -1.02
N TRP A 57 0.06 5.39 -0.08
CA TRP A 57 1.22 4.54 -0.35
C TRP A 57 0.78 3.11 -0.72
N VAL A 58 -0.15 2.52 0.03
CA VAL A 58 -0.67 1.17 -0.29
C VAL A 58 -1.38 1.19 -1.65
N GLU A 59 -2.23 2.17 -1.89
CA GLU A 59 -3.05 2.29 -3.12
C GLU A 59 -2.20 2.49 -4.38
N THR A 60 -1.16 3.32 -4.31
CA THR A 60 -0.45 3.78 -5.52
C THR A 60 0.94 3.19 -5.68
N MET A 61 1.58 2.73 -4.60
CA MET A 61 2.97 2.28 -4.61
C MET A 61 3.13 0.79 -4.36
N TYR A 62 2.23 0.17 -3.61
CA TYR A 62 2.32 -1.26 -3.26
C TYR A 62 1.42 -2.13 -4.14
N VAL A 63 0.11 -1.85 -4.14
CA VAL A 63 -0.88 -2.70 -4.81
C VAL A 63 -0.70 -2.77 -6.33
N PRO A 64 -0.47 -1.66 -7.07
CA PRO A 64 -0.38 -1.71 -8.53
C PRO A 64 0.74 -2.63 -9.05
N PRO A 65 2.03 -2.48 -8.64
CA PRO A 65 3.07 -3.37 -9.13
C PRO A 65 2.92 -4.81 -8.62
N ALA A 66 2.30 -5.03 -7.45
CA ALA A 66 1.99 -6.38 -6.98
C ALA A 66 0.89 -7.04 -7.83
N TYR A 67 -0.11 -6.26 -8.25
CA TYR A 67 -1.21 -6.71 -9.10
C TYR A 67 -0.77 -6.98 -10.54
N GLU A 68 0.11 -6.15 -11.10
CA GLU A 68 0.67 -6.32 -12.44
C GLU A 68 1.52 -7.60 -12.55
N ARG A 69 2.27 -7.94 -11.49
CA ARG A 69 3.12 -9.13 -11.46
C ARG A 69 2.39 -10.44 -11.19
N ARG A 70 1.06 -10.44 -11.03
CA ARG A 70 0.27 -11.65 -10.70
C ARG A 70 0.45 -12.80 -11.69
N GLU A 71 0.70 -12.47 -12.96
CA GLU A 71 0.92 -13.45 -14.04
C GLU A 71 2.37 -13.93 -14.16
N GLY A 72 3.23 -13.60 -13.18
CA GLY A 72 4.63 -14.05 -13.17
C GLY A 72 5.54 -13.30 -14.14
N ALA A 73 5.13 -12.12 -14.63
CA ALA A 73 5.99 -11.25 -15.41
C ALA A 73 7.12 -10.67 -14.53
N TYR A 74 8.24 -11.38 -14.49
CA TYR A 74 9.49 -10.90 -13.92
C TYR A 74 10.21 -10.07 -14.98
N ASP A 75 10.18 -8.74 -14.83
CA ASP A 75 10.85 -7.78 -15.74
C ASP A 75 12.30 -7.46 -15.30
N GLY A 76 12.77 -8.05 -14.21
CA GLY A 76 14.11 -7.82 -13.66
C GLY A 76 14.17 -6.75 -12.56
N GLU A 77 13.07 -6.05 -12.26
CA GLU A 77 13.02 -5.06 -11.18
C GLU A 77 12.23 -5.57 -9.97
N ASN A 78 12.96 -6.12 -8.99
CA ASN A 78 12.44 -6.45 -7.65
C ASN A 78 12.48 -5.27 -6.68
N GLU A 79 12.96 -4.10 -7.11
CA GLU A 79 13.16 -2.97 -6.22
C GLU A 79 11.99 -2.00 -6.22
N MET A 80 11.55 -1.65 -5.02
CA MET A 80 10.62 -0.56 -4.77
C MET A 80 11.16 0.75 -5.37
N ASN A 81 10.36 1.47 -6.15
CA ASN A 81 10.85 2.66 -6.86
C ASN A 81 11.26 3.80 -5.90
N TYR A 82 11.97 4.82 -6.41
CA TYR A 82 12.46 5.94 -5.59
C TYR A 82 11.34 6.68 -4.84
N ALA A 83 10.20 6.92 -5.48
CA ALA A 83 9.09 7.63 -4.87
C ALA A 83 8.48 6.83 -3.71
N SER A 84 8.27 5.52 -3.91
CA SER A 84 7.80 4.59 -2.88
C SER A 84 8.74 4.57 -1.67
N ARG A 85 10.06 4.54 -1.88
CA ARG A 85 11.07 4.58 -0.81
C ARG A 85 11.06 5.93 -0.07
N ALA A 86 11.06 7.05 -0.79
CA ALA A 86 11.06 8.37 -0.18
C ALA A 86 9.82 8.62 0.69
N MET A 87 8.65 8.15 0.24
CA MET A 87 7.41 8.27 1.00
C MET A 87 7.39 7.34 2.21
N LEU A 88 7.92 6.12 2.09
CA LEU A 88 8.12 5.23 3.24
C LEU A 88 9.02 5.86 4.30
N THR A 89 10.14 6.49 3.89
CA THR A 89 11.00 7.22 4.82
C THR A 89 10.24 8.33 5.54
N GLN A 90 9.38 9.07 4.85
CA GLN A 90 8.55 10.09 5.51
C GLN A 90 7.60 9.50 6.55
N LEU A 91 7.00 8.34 6.28
CA LEU A 91 6.13 7.64 7.24
C LEU A 91 6.92 7.21 8.49
N GLN A 92 8.15 6.72 8.32
CA GLN A 92 9.03 6.29 9.41
C GLN A 92 9.48 7.43 10.36
N LEU A 93 9.36 8.69 9.92
CA LEU A 93 9.67 9.86 10.74
C LEU A 93 8.55 10.23 11.72
N TYR A 94 7.35 9.68 11.55
CA TYR A 94 6.28 9.88 12.52
C TYR A 94 6.61 9.13 13.80
N LYS A 95 6.22 9.71 14.93
CA LYS A 95 6.38 9.12 16.25
C LYS A 95 5.07 9.24 17.02
N LYS A 96 4.81 8.25 17.86
CA LYS A 96 3.74 8.34 18.85
C LYS A 96 4.04 9.50 19.79
N GLY A 97 3.04 10.37 19.96
CA GLY A 97 3.10 11.52 20.87
C GLY A 97 2.99 11.12 22.34
#